data_AF-W1YNI0-F1
#
_entry.id   AF-W1YNI0-F1
#
_cell.length_a   1.000
_cell.length_b   1.000
_cell.length_c   1.000
_cell.angle_alpha   90.00
_cell.angle_beta   90.00
_cell.angle_gamma   90.00
#
_symmetry.space_group_name_H-M   'P 1'
#
loop_
_entity.id
_entity.type
_entity.pdbx_description
1 polymer ?
#
loop_
_entity_poly.entity_id
_entity_poly.type
_entity_poly.pdbx_seq_one_letter_code
_entity_poly.pdbx_strand_id
1 'polypeptide(L)' 'LKFTGQATDEPVVAGLVRRFNLDVSILFGGIDYIQNTCVGRLIVILNGDPENAQEGLDYIKTLPIESEVIGYVRADEF' A
#
# COMPACT_ATOMS: atom_id res chain seq x y z
N LEU A 1 -4.71 -1.99 2.28
CA LEU A 1 -4.34 -2.94 1.20
C LEU A 1 -4.76 -4.33 1.61
N LYS A 2 -5.53 -5.02 0.76
CA LYS A 2 -5.99 -6.38 0.94
C LYS A 2 -5.43 -7.22 -0.20
N PHE A 3 -4.68 -8.24 0.18
CA PHE A 3 -4.02 -9.16 -0.73
C PHE A 3 -4.93 -10.39 -0.84
N THR A 4 -5.50 -10.61 -2.02
CA THR A 4 -6.35 -11.76 -2.34
C THR A 4 -6.03 -12.24 -3.75
N GLY A 5 -5.00 -13.06 -3.90
CA GLY A 5 -4.64 -13.59 -5.21
C GLY A 5 -3.22 -14.16 -5.28
N GLN A 6 -2.83 -14.61 -6.47
CA GLN A 6 -1.44 -14.90 -6.76
C GLN A 6 -0.65 -13.64 -6.44
N ALA A 7 0.22 -13.73 -5.43
CA ALA A 7 1.05 -12.62 -5.01
C ALA A 7 1.72 -12.07 -6.27
N THR A 8 1.50 -10.80 -6.58
CA THR A 8 2.38 -10.13 -7.53
C THR A 8 3.76 -10.19 -6.90
N ASP A 9 4.70 -10.93 -7.50
CA ASP A 9 6.09 -11.04 -7.03
C ASP A 9 6.77 -9.67 -6.90
N GLU A 10 6.16 -8.61 -7.45
CA GLU A 10 6.57 -7.23 -7.24
C GLU A 10 6.19 -6.70 -5.84
N PRO A 11 7.17 -6.24 -5.05
CA PRO A 11 6.92 -5.62 -3.76
C PRO A 11 6.24 -4.25 -3.94
N VAL A 12 4.91 -4.23 -3.79
CA VAL A 12 4.06 -3.02 -3.94
C VAL A 12 4.58 -1.85 -3.12
N VAL A 13 4.92 -2.09 -1.85
CA VAL A 13 5.44 -1.05 -0.94
C VAL A 13 6.76 -0.49 -1.44
N ALA A 14 7.71 -1.35 -1.86
CA ALA A 14 8.99 -0.88 -2.38
C ALA A 14 8.84 -0.15 -3.73
N GLY A 15 7.85 -0.54 -4.54
CA GLY A 15 7.48 0.17 -5.75
C GLY A 15 7.01 1.58 -5.46
N LEU A 16 6.17 1.75 -4.44
CA LEU A 16 5.67 3.06 -4.03
C LEU A 16 6.80 3.99 -3.54
N VAL A 17 7.67 3.47 -2.67
CA VAL A 17 8.80 4.22 -2.13
C VAL A 17 9.76 4.66 -3.25
N ARG A 18 10.10 3.74 -4.16
CA ARG A 18 11.10 4.03 -5.21
C ARG A 18 10.58 4.85 -6.38
N ARG A 19 9.32 4.65 -6.79
CA ARG A 19 8.77 5.30 -7.99
C ARG A 19 8.17 6.67 -7.71
N PHE A 20 7.57 6.85 -6.52
CA PHE A 20 6.85 8.07 -6.18
C PHE A 20 7.48 8.83 -5.00
N ASN A 21 8.65 8.39 -4.51
CA ASN A 21 9.35 9.03 -3.40
C ASN A 21 8.45 9.20 -2.16
N LEU A 22 7.65 8.17 -1.88
CA LEU A 22 6.73 8.12 -0.74
C LEU A 22 7.35 7.37 0.43
N ASP A 23 7.16 7.89 1.63
CA ASP A 23 7.42 7.17 2.88
C ASP A 23 6.21 6.31 3.24
N VAL A 24 6.43 5.00 3.37
CA VAL A 24 5.37 4.05 3.68
C VAL A 24 5.57 3.49 5.08
N SER A 25 4.69 3.87 6.01
CA SER A 25 4.70 3.37 7.38
C SER A 25 3.66 2.27 7.56
N ILE A 26 4.10 1.06 7.89
CA ILE A 26 3.19 -0.06 8.15
C ILE A 26 2.68 0.03 9.59
N LEU A 27 1.38 0.30 9.76
CA LEU A 27 0.73 0.37 11.08
C LEU A 27 0.31 -1.01 11.58
N PHE A 28 -0.22 -1.82 10.68
CA PHE A 28 -0.70 -3.15 10.99
C PHE A 28 -0.61 -4.02 9.75
N GLY A 29 -0.12 -5.24 9.89
CA GLY A 29 0.07 -6.13 8.76
C GLY A 29 0.04 -7.58 9.18
N GLY A 30 -0.88 -8.35 8.59
CA GLY A 30 -0.93 -9.80 8.69
C GLY A 30 -1.04 -10.35 7.27
N ILE A 31 0.03 -10.95 6.78
CA ILE A 31 0.09 -11.61 5.48
C ILE A 31 0.41 -13.07 5.73
N ASP A 32 -0.51 -13.94 5.33
CA ASP A 32 -0.36 -15.38 5.39
C ASP A 32 -0.31 -15.97 3.99
N TYR A 33 0.45 -17.04 3.83
CA TYR A 33 0.55 -17.78 2.59
C TYR A 33 -0.30 -19.04 2.71
N ILE A 34 -1.43 -19.07 2.02
CA ILE A 34 -2.34 -20.23 2.00
C ILE A 34 -2.28 -20.82 0.59
N GLN A 35 -1.81 -22.07 0.47
CA GLN A 35 -1.77 -22.80 -0.81
C GLN A 35 -1.12 -21.98 -1.95
N ASN A 36 0.08 -21.44 -1.70
CA ASN A 36 0.82 -20.59 -2.66
C ASN A 36 0.15 -19.24 -3.02
N THR A 37 -0.91 -18.87 -2.32
CA THR A 37 -1.62 -17.60 -2.49
C THR A 37 -1.36 -16.71 -1.28
N CYS A 38 -0.99 -15.45 -1.53
CA CYS A 38 -0.81 -14.47 -0.48
C CYS A 38 -2.18 -13.93 -0.08
N VAL A 39 -2.59 -14.18 1.16
CA VAL A 39 -3.86 -13.73 1.72
C VAL A 39 -3.58 -12.92 2.97
N GLY A 40 -4.02 -11.67 2.98
CA GLY A 40 -3.73 -10.81 4.12
C GLY A 40 -4.25 -9.40 3.99
N ARG A 41 -4.07 -8.65 5.06
CA ARG A 41 -4.36 -7.22 5.10
C ARG A 41 -3.16 -6.47 5.64
N LEU A 42 -2.87 -5.36 4.96
CA LEU A 42 -1.86 -4.39 5.34
C LEU A 42 -2.53 -3.02 5.46
N ILE A 43 -2.38 -2.40 6.62
CA ILE A 43 -2.75 -1.01 6.89
C ILE A 43 -1.46 -0.22 6.92
N VAL A 44 -1.36 0.74 6.01
CA VAL A 44 -0.17 1.57 5.83
C VAL A 44 -0.57 3.03 5.80
N ILE A 45 0.31 3.90 6.28
CA ILE A 45 0.27 5.34 6.04
C ILE A 45 1.22 5.62 4.89
N LEU A 46 0.75 6.38 3.91
CA LEU A 46 1.56 6.95 2.85
C LEU A 46 1.84 8.41 3.22
N ASN A 47 3.10 8.75 3.41
CA ASN A 47 3.57 10.10 3.66
C ASN A 47 4.39 10.58 2.46
N GLY A 48 4.23 11.85 2.10
CA GLY A 48 4.92 12.45 0.98
C GLY A 48 4.10 13.61 0.41
N ASP A 49 4.55 14.16 -0.70
CA ASP A 49 3.81 15.21 -1.38
C ASP A 49 2.41 14.73 -1.81
N PRO A 50 1.38 15.58 -1.73
CA PRO A 50 0.03 15.21 -2.10
C PRO A 50 -0.10 14.75 -3.56
N GLU A 51 0.72 15.30 -4.47
CA GLU A 51 0.79 14.87 -5.86
C GLU A 51 1.34 13.44 -5.97
N ASN A 52 2.47 13.16 -5.32
CA ASN A 52 3.08 11.83 -5.29
C ASN A 52 2.17 10.79 -4.63
N ALA A 53 1.46 11.17 -3.56
CA ALA A 53 0.53 10.29 -2.87
C ALA A 53 -0.65 9.92 -3.78
N GLN A 54 -1.14 10.87 -4.57
CA GLN A 54 -2.19 10.63 -5.56
C GLN A 54 -1.70 9.68 -6.66
N GLU A 55 -0.50 9.90 -7.21
CA GLU A 55 0.08 9.00 -8.21
C GLU A 55 0.31 7.59 -7.66
N GLY A 56 0.79 7.47 -6.42
CA GLY A 56 0.96 6.19 -5.74
C GLY A 56 -0.38 5.47 -5.52
N LEU A 57 -1.44 6.19 -5.15
CA LEU A 57 -2.79 5.64 -5.02
C LEU A 57 -3.33 5.14 -6.36
N ASP A 58 -3.15 5.90 -7.44
CA ASP A 58 -3.59 5.47 -8.77
C ASP A 58 -2.78 4.27 -9.28
N TYR A 59 -1.48 4.20 -8.99
CA TYR A 59 -0.68 3.01 -9.25
C TYR A 59 -1.23 1.77 -8.52
N ILE A 60 -1.57 1.91 -7.23
CA ILE A 60 -2.15 0.81 -6.44
C ILE A 60 -3.46 0.31 -7.06
N LYS A 61 -4.31 1.19 -7.61
CA LYS A 61 -5.55 0.79 -8.28
C LYS A 61 -5.31 0.00 -9.58
N THR A 62 -4.14 0.16 -10.21
CA THR A 62 -3.78 -0.64 -11.40
C THR A 62 -3.33 -2.05 -11.04
N LEU A 63 -2.94 -2.28 -9.79
CA LEU A 63 -2.51 -3.58 -9.32
C LEU A 63 -3.72 -4.48 -9.02
N PRO A 64 -3.59 -5.81 -9.17
CA PRO A 64 -4.64 -6.77 -8.86
C PRO A 64 -4.79 -6.97 -7.33
N ILE A 65 -4.82 -5.88 -6.57
CA ILE A 65 -4.98 -5.87 -5.11
C ILE A 65 -6.15 -4.98 -4.75
N GLU A 66 -6.91 -5.38 -3.73
CA GLU A 66 -7.99 -4.54 -3.22
C GLU A 66 -7.39 -3.45 -2.32
N SER A 67 -7.49 -2.19 -2.72
CA SER A 67 -7.02 -1.05 -1.94
C SER A 67 -8.18 -0.19 -1.46
N GLU A 68 -8.14 0.18 -0.19
CA GLU A 68 -9.11 1.07 0.43
C GLU A 68 -8.36 2.18 1.17
N VAL A 69 -8.79 3.43 0.96
CA VAL A 69 -8.28 4.60 1.69
C VAL A 69 -9.13 4.78 2.94
N ILE A 70 -8.53 4.53 4.10
CA ILE A 70 -9.22 4.61 5.40
C ILE A 70 -9.40 6.08 5.84
N GLY A 71 -8.47 6.97 5.47
CA GLY A 71 -8.52 8.39 5.80
C GLY A 71 -7.24 9.12 5.40
N TYR A 72 -7.26 10.45 5.58
CA TYR A 72 -6.10 11.31 5.38
C TYR A 72 -5.66 11.85 6.73
N VAL A 73 -4.41 11.57 7.12
CA VAL A 73 -3.81 12.15 8.32
C VAL A 73 -3.11 13.44 7.90
N ARG A 74 -3.54 14.58 8.43
CA ARG A 74 -2.81 15.83 8.26
C ARG A 74 -1.66 15.85 9.28
N ALA A 75 -0.48 16.24 8.83
CA ALA A 75 0.70 16.36 9.70
C ALA A 75 0.56 17.44 10.81
N ASP A 76 -0.46 18.31 10.72
CA ASP A 76 -0.72 19.41 11.66
C ASP A 76 -1.33 18.98 13.02
N GLU A 77 -1.57 17.69 13.28
CA GLU A 77 -2.13 17.20 14.55
C GLU A 77 -1.14 16.40 15.43
N PHE A 78 0.15 16.76 15.41
CA PHE A 78 1.14 16.29 16.40
C PHE A 78 1.91 17.45 17.04
#